data_AF-W0V7J6-F1
#
_entry.id   AF-W0V7J6-F1
#
_cell.length_a   1.000
_cell.length_b   1.000
_cell.length_c   1.000
_cell.angle_alpha   90.00
_cell.angle_beta   90.00
_cell.angle_gamma   90.00
#
_symmetry.space_group_name_H-M   'P 1'
#
loop_
_entity.id
_entity.type
_entity.pdbx_description
1 polymer ?
#
loop_
_entity_poly.entity_id
_entity_poly.type
_entity_poly.pdbx_seq_one_letter_code
_entity_poly.pdbx_strand_id
1 'polypeptide(L)'
;MDLITSAIVAAIEHGAPDMATPDIRYRYEQLKAAIQDRATDAQAILAAIKALEADPASAPQRLLLQQQLSTANAAGDMALLFAAQELRHQIDLVVQPAARGAAPVQAPSPAMTNEADYATVKVFFATDRKLDASQPVDRRFGGLRGAAVSYGSCDISIPRDHRMGQLESKSLWRLEFRNDPAKHVLLLASTVQDQDDFFATLSAQLQAASQQSALLFVHGYNVSFEDAARRTGQISYDLGFGGVPLFYSWPSQGDVAAYIVDEGNIEWSQPHMTAFLSDVLSKTDAQNVYLIAHSMGNRGMTRAIAALVEQQPALAQRLTEIILAAPDIDAEVFKRDIAPALTRHQNPVTLYASSEDMALAAAKKVYGYPRAGDSGSGMVIIDGIETVDATGVDTSFMKHAYFAEKYSALSDIFYLIKDNKRADQRLLQRIDVAAGHYWTFKK
;
A
#
# COMPACT_ATOMS: atom_id res chain seq x y z
N MET A 1 -28.20 0.31 1.70
CA MET A 1 -27.91 -0.54 0.52
C MET A 1 -26.55 -1.15 0.78
N ASP A 2 -26.40 -2.47 0.67
CA ASP A 2 -25.11 -3.13 0.88
C ASP A 2 -24.12 -2.75 -0.23
N LEU A 3 -22.82 -2.92 0.04
CA LEU A 3 -21.73 -2.50 -0.84
C LEU A 3 -21.83 -3.12 -2.25
N ILE A 4 -22.20 -4.40 -2.34
CA ILE A 4 -22.26 -5.14 -3.61
C ILE A 4 -23.39 -4.62 -4.47
N THR A 5 -24.59 -4.47 -3.88
CA THR A 5 -25.73 -3.83 -4.57
C THR A 5 -25.38 -2.41 -5.02
N SER A 6 -24.76 -1.62 -4.14
CA SER A 6 -24.38 -0.23 -4.45
C SER A 6 -23.37 -0.13 -5.59
N ALA A 7 -22.38 -1.03 -5.65
CA ALA A 7 -21.37 -1.06 -6.71
C ALA A 7 -21.98 -1.45 -8.06
N ILE A 8 -22.82 -2.48 -8.10
CA ILE A 8 -23.50 -2.94 -9.32
C ILE A 8 -24.42 -1.85 -9.86
N VAL A 9 -25.27 -1.27 -9.00
CA VAL A 9 -26.20 -0.20 -9.40
C VAL A 9 -25.42 0.98 -9.98
N ALA A 10 -24.36 1.43 -9.32
CA ALA A 10 -23.58 2.54 -9.84
C ALA A 10 -22.83 2.19 -11.13
N ALA A 11 -22.35 0.97 -11.31
CA ALA A 11 -21.72 0.56 -12.56
C ALA A 11 -22.71 0.65 -13.73
N ILE A 12 -23.93 0.16 -13.53
CA ILE A 12 -25.01 0.22 -14.53
C ILE A 12 -25.42 1.68 -14.80
N GLU A 13 -25.52 2.52 -13.77
CA GLU A 13 -25.76 3.96 -13.93
C GLU A 13 -24.63 4.66 -14.71
N HIS A 14 -23.41 4.11 -14.67
CA HIS A 14 -22.25 4.54 -15.47
C HIS A 14 -22.08 3.76 -16.78
N GLY A 15 -23.15 3.10 -17.24
CA GLY A 15 -23.24 2.50 -18.57
C GLY A 15 -22.78 1.04 -18.67
N ALA A 16 -22.47 0.35 -17.57
CA ALA A 16 -22.09 -1.05 -17.64
C ALA A 16 -23.29 -1.92 -18.08
N PRO A 17 -23.07 -3.00 -18.87
CA PRO A 17 -21.76 -3.46 -19.37
C PRO A 17 -21.27 -2.72 -20.64
N ASP A 18 -22.17 -2.25 -21.51
CA ASP A 18 -21.81 -1.93 -22.91
C ASP A 18 -21.27 -0.51 -23.14
N MET A 19 -21.72 0.45 -22.34
CA MET A 19 -21.41 1.88 -22.45
C MET A 19 -20.41 2.36 -21.37
N ALA A 20 -20.10 1.53 -20.39
CA ALA A 20 -19.05 1.79 -19.40
C ALA A 20 -17.66 1.71 -20.03
N THR A 21 -16.69 2.39 -19.42
CA THR A 21 -15.29 2.31 -19.85
C THR A 21 -14.67 0.93 -19.66
N PRO A 22 -13.56 0.65 -20.36
CA PRO A 22 -12.85 -0.62 -20.23
C PRO A 22 -12.53 -0.99 -18.77
N ASP A 23 -12.13 -0.03 -17.93
CA ASP A 23 -11.77 -0.31 -16.54
C ASP A 23 -13.00 -0.62 -15.68
N ILE A 24 -14.08 0.19 -15.78
CA ILE A 24 -15.35 -0.11 -15.07
C ILE A 24 -15.91 -1.44 -15.57
N ARG A 25 -15.92 -1.67 -16.89
CA ARG A 25 -16.38 -2.92 -17.50
C ARG A 25 -15.56 -4.11 -17.04
N TYR A 26 -14.24 -3.98 -17.00
CA TYR A 26 -13.35 -5.03 -16.51
C TYR A 26 -13.66 -5.35 -15.05
N ARG A 27 -13.72 -4.35 -14.16
CA ARG A 27 -14.06 -4.56 -12.75
C ARG A 27 -15.47 -5.10 -12.55
N TYR A 28 -16.42 -4.69 -13.39
CA TYR A 28 -17.80 -5.14 -13.38
C TYR A 28 -17.90 -6.62 -13.78
N GLU A 29 -17.20 -7.03 -14.83
CA GLU A 29 -17.12 -8.44 -15.23
C GLU A 29 -16.32 -9.29 -14.24
N GLN A 30 -15.28 -8.74 -13.60
CA GLN A 30 -14.59 -9.41 -12.49
C GLN A 30 -15.52 -9.65 -11.30
N LEU A 31 -16.37 -8.68 -10.95
CA LEU A 31 -17.39 -8.88 -9.92
C LEU A 31 -18.42 -9.94 -10.33
N LYS A 32 -18.90 -9.94 -11.59
CA LYS A 32 -19.82 -10.97 -12.10
C LYS A 32 -19.19 -12.37 -12.11
N ALA A 33 -17.92 -12.49 -12.49
CA ALA A 33 -17.17 -13.74 -12.42
C ALA A 33 -17.01 -14.21 -10.97
N ALA A 34 -16.65 -13.30 -10.05
CA ALA A 34 -16.56 -13.64 -8.63
C ALA A 34 -17.92 -14.10 -8.06
N ILE A 35 -19.03 -13.47 -8.46
CA ILE A 35 -20.40 -13.92 -8.12
C ILE A 35 -20.64 -15.33 -8.67
N GLN A 36 -20.32 -15.57 -9.94
CA GLN A 36 -20.48 -16.87 -10.60
C GLN A 36 -19.75 -18.00 -9.87
N ASP A 37 -18.54 -17.72 -9.38
CA ASP A 37 -17.67 -18.73 -8.77
C ASP A 37 -17.98 -19.00 -7.30
N ARG A 38 -18.53 -18.01 -6.57
CA ARG A 38 -18.54 -18.03 -5.10
C ARG A 38 -19.92 -17.91 -4.45
N ALA A 39 -20.91 -17.35 -5.13
CA ALA A 39 -22.23 -17.16 -4.51
C ALA A 39 -23.06 -18.46 -4.53
N THR A 40 -23.71 -18.78 -3.42
CA THR A 40 -24.51 -20.02 -3.24
C THR A 40 -25.76 -20.07 -4.14
N ASP A 41 -26.13 -18.96 -4.80
CA ASP A 41 -27.14 -18.90 -5.86
C ASP A 41 -26.75 -17.87 -6.93
N ALA A 42 -25.57 -18.10 -7.53
CA ALA A 42 -25.01 -17.18 -8.50
C ALA A 42 -25.92 -16.94 -9.72
N GLN A 43 -26.67 -17.95 -10.15
CA GLN A 43 -27.57 -17.83 -11.31
C GLN A 43 -28.71 -16.84 -11.04
N ALA A 44 -29.34 -16.89 -9.86
CA ALA A 44 -30.40 -15.94 -9.51
C ALA A 44 -29.86 -14.50 -9.39
N ILE A 45 -28.66 -14.33 -8.82
CA ILE A 45 -28.01 -13.01 -8.72
C ILE A 45 -27.68 -12.47 -10.12
N LEU A 46 -27.03 -13.25 -10.98
CA LEU A 46 -26.66 -12.83 -12.33
C LEU A 46 -27.90 -12.54 -13.20
N ALA A 47 -28.99 -13.28 -13.01
CA ALA A 47 -30.27 -12.99 -13.65
C ALA A 47 -30.88 -11.66 -13.17
N ALA A 48 -30.81 -11.36 -11.86
CA ALA A 48 -31.24 -10.09 -11.31
C ALA A 48 -30.37 -8.91 -11.81
N ILE A 49 -29.05 -9.11 -11.92
CA ILE A 49 -28.13 -8.14 -12.53
C ILE A 49 -28.54 -7.89 -13.98
N LYS A 50 -28.73 -8.94 -14.78
CA LYS A 50 -29.14 -8.82 -16.19
C LYS A 50 -30.49 -8.12 -16.37
N ALA A 51 -31.44 -8.36 -15.47
CA ALA A 51 -32.71 -7.66 -15.47
C ALA A 51 -32.51 -6.15 -15.22
N LEU A 52 -31.67 -5.79 -14.24
CA LEU A 52 -31.34 -4.41 -13.92
C LEU A 52 -30.51 -3.72 -15.01
N GLU A 53 -29.64 -4.44 -15.72
CA GLU A 53 -28.93 -3.94 -16.90
C GLU A 53 -29.92 -3.54 -18.02
N ALA A 54 -31.03 -4.26 -18.16
CA ALA A 54 -32.06 -3.99 -19.18
C ALA A 54 -32.99 -2.81 -18.82
N ASP A 55 -33.21 -2.54 -17.53
CA ASP A 55 -33.98 -1.39 -17.05
C ASP A 55 -33.32 -0.73 -15.81
N PRO A 56 -32.25 0.06 -16.01
CA PRO A 56 -31.47 0.64 -14.91
C PRO A 56 -32.25 1.49 -13.90
N ALA A 57 -33.38 2.08 -14.31
CA ALA A 57 -34.21 2.94 -13.48
C ALA A 57 -35.22 2.15 -12.61
N SER A 58 -35.32 0.83 -12.80
CA SER A 58 -36.35 0.00 -12.16
C SER A 58 -36.09 -0.23 -10.67
N ALA A 59 -36.83 0.48 -9.82
CA ALA A 59 -36.80 0.25 -8.37
C ALA A 59 -37.14 -1.20 -7.95
N PRO A 60 -38.12 -1.89 -8.59
CA PRO A 60 -38.38 -3.31 -8.30
C PRO A 60 -37.19 -4.24 -8.59
N GLN A 61 -36.45 -4.00 -9.68
CA GLN A 61 -35.28 -4.83 -10.02
C GLN A 61 -34.10 -4.57 -9.08
N ARG A 62 -33.89 -3.32 -8.65
CA ARG A 62 -32.88 -3.00 -7.62
C ARG A 62 -33.18 -3.71 -6.30
N LEU A 63 -34.45 -3.74 -5.89
CA LEU A 63 -34.88 -4.47 -4.68
C LEU A 63 -34.69 -5.98 -4.83
N LEU A 64 -35.03 -6.54 -5.99
CA LEU A 64 -34.82 -7.96 -6.28
C LEU A 64 -33.34 -8.34 -6.20
N LEU A 65 -32.45 -7.56 -6.82
CA LEU A 65 -31.00 -7.76 -6.74
C LEU A 65 -30.52 -7.78 -5.28
N GLN A 66 -30.96 -6.80 -4.48
CA GLN A 66 -30.61 -6.73 -3.06
C GLN A 66 -31.10 -7.96 -2.28
N GLN A 67 -32.31 -8.46 -2.56
CA GLN A 67 -32.84 -9.66 -1.93
C GLN A 67 -32.05 -10.91 -2.31
N GLN A 68 -31.67 -11.08 -3.57
CA GLN A 68 -30.87 -12.22 -4.02
C GLN A 68 -29.48 -12.23 -3.38
N LEU A 69 -28.81 -11.07 -3.35
CA LEU A 69 -27.51 -10.90 -2.69
C LEU A 69 -27.58 -11.18 -1.18
N SER A 70 -28.65 -10.74 -0.51
CA SER A 70 -28.87 -11.01 0.91
C SER A 70 -29.13 -12.50 1.18
N THR A 71 -29.93 -13.16 0.34
CA THR A 71 -30.29 -14.57 0.50
C THR A 71 -29.07 -15.47 0.29
N ALA A 72 -28.21 -15.12 -0.66
CA ALA A 72 -26.95 -15.81 -0.91
C ALA A 72 -25.86 -15.48 0.13
N ASN A 73 -26.14 -14.65 1.14
CA ASN A 73 -25.15 -14.13 2.08
C ASN A 73 -23.91 -13.57 1.35
N ALA A 74 -24.10 -12.87 0.23
CA ALA A 74 -23.01 -12.40 -0.62
C ALA A 74 -22.09 -11.40 0.11
N ALA A 75 -22.65 -10.59 1.01
CA ALA A 75 -21.88 -9.74 1.92
C ALA A 75 -21.04 -10.55 2.93
N GLY A 76 -21.32 -11.83 3.10
CA GLY A 76 -20.53 -12.82 3.83
C GLY A 76 -19.30 -13.33 3.06
N ASP A 77 -19.19 -13.12 1.76
CA ASP A 77 -18.01 -13.51 0.96
C ASP A 77 -17.05 -12.33 0.76
N MET A 78 -15.77 -12.51 1.10
CA MET A 78 -14.77 -11.43 1.02
C MET A 78 -14.43 -11.03 -0.41
N ALA A 79 -14.31 -12.00 -1.32
CA ALA A 79 -13.93 -11.68 -2.69
C ALA A 79 -15.04 -10.88 -3.39
N LEU A 80 -16.30 -11.17 -3.07
CA LEU A 80 -17.43 -10.38 -3.55
C LEU A 80 -17.40 -8.94 -3.01
N LEU A 81 -17.15 -8.75 -1.71
CA LEU A 81 -17.04 -7.42 -1.11
C LEU A 81 -15.89 -6.61 -1.73
N PHE A 82 -14.73 -7.23 -1.93
CA PHE A 82 -13.59 -6.54 -2.55
C PHE A 82 -13.83 -6.22 -4.02
N ALA A 83 -14.34 -7.16 -4.81
CA ALA A 83 -14.64 -6.92 -6.21
C ALA A 83 -15.67 -5.79 -6.37
N ALA A 84 -16.66 -5.74 -5.47
CA ALA A 84 -17.61 -4.64 -5.41
C ALA A 84 -16.95 -3.30 -5.02
N GLN A 85 -16.05 -3.29 -4.04
CA GLN A 85 -15.38 -2.06 -3.65
C GLN A 85 -14.45 -1.53 -4.74
N GLU A 86 -13.72 -2.41 -5.44
CA GLU A 86 -12.84 -2.01 -6.53
C GLU A 86 -13.62 -1.47 -7.73
N LEU A 87 -14.75 -2.11 -8.05
CA LEU A 87 -15.70 -1.56 -9.01
C LEU A 87 -16.18 -0.17 -8.57
N ARG A 88 -16.53 -0.02 -7.29
CA ARG A 88 -16.98 1.27 -6.75
C ARG A 88 -15.87 2.32 -6.80
N HIS A 89 -14.65 1.95 -6.44
CA HIS A 89 -13.49 2.80 -6.53
C HIS A 89 -13.27 3.28 -7.97
N GLN A 90 -13.35 2.35 -8.93
CA GLN A 90 -13.21 2.66 -10.34
C GLN A 90 -14.31 3.62 -10.83
N ILE A 91 -15.52 3.54 -10.30
CA ILE A 91 -16.61 4.48 -10.60
C ILE A 91 -16.33 5.85 -9.96
N ASP A 92 -15.87 5.89 -8.72
CA ASP A 92 -15.60 7.14 -8.01
C ASP A 92 -14.45 7.94 -8.67
N LEU A 93 -13.50 7.26 -9.33
CA LEU A 93 -12.47 7.89 -10.18
C LEU A 93 -13.06 8.63 -11.40
N VAL A 94 -14.27 8.27 -11.83
CA VAL A 94 -14.94 8.83 -13.03
C VAL A 94 -15.88 9.98 -12.69
N VAL A 95 -16.51 9.94 -11.51
CA VAL A 95 -17.58 10.88 -11.12
C VAL A 95 -17.06 12.28 -10.75
N GLN A 96 -15.76 12.47 -10.50
CA GLN A 96 -15.26 13.75 -9.97
C GLN A 96 -15.06 14.84 -11.04
N PRO A 97 -15.68 16.02 -10.89
CA PRO A 97 -15.30 17.20 -11.67
C PRO A 97 -13.95 17.73 -11.17
N ALA A 98 -13.10 18.15 -12.11
CA ALA A 98 -11.85 18.84 -11.82
C ALA A 98 -12.10 20.07 -10.94
N ALA A 99 -11.76 19.99 -9.65
CA ALA A 99 -11.83 21.12 -8.75
C ALA A 99 -10.76 22.15 -9.15
N ARG A 100 -11.19 23.21 -9.83
CA ARG A 100 -10.50 24.50 -9.83
C ARG A 100 -10.63 25.11 -8.44
N GLY A 101 -9.51 25.48 -7.83
CA GLY A 101 -9.46 26.47 -6.75
C GLY A 101 -9.17 25.92 -5.35
N ALA A 102 -7.90 25.59 -5.10
CA ALA A 102 -7.24 25.86 -3.81
C ALA A 102 -5.73 25.90 -4.10
N ALA A 103 -5.03 26.94 -3.66
CA ALA A 103 -3.59 27.05 -3.86
C ALA A 103 -2.88 25.94 -3.08
N PRO A 104 -2.07 25.09 -3.73
CA PRO A 104 -1.34 24.02 -3.07
C PRO A 104 -0.11 24.58 -2.33
N VAL A 105 0.19 23.98 -1.18
CA VAL A 105 1.47 24.19 -0.48
C VAL A 105 2.56 23.52 -1.32
N GLN A 106 3.32 24.31 -2.07
CA GLN A 106 4.48 23.85 -2.83
C GLN A 106 5.63 23.50 -1.88
N ALA A 107 6.18 22.29 -2.00
CA ALA A 107 7.49 21.97 -1.44
C ALA A 107 8.60 22.72 -2.22
N PRO A 108 9.69 23.17 -1.57
CA PRO A 108 10.74 23.93 -2.24
C PRO A 108 11.52 23.06 -3.22
N SER A 109 11.65 23.52 -4.47
CA SER A 109 12.41 22.86 -5.54
C SER A 109 13.93 23.05 -5.39
N PRO A 110 14.77 22.04 -5.67
CA PRO A 110 16.18 22.24 -5.98
C PRO A 110 16.37 22.78 -7.41
N ALA A 111 17.44 23.55 -7.61
CA ALA A 111 17.69 24.38 -8.77
C ALA A 111 18.01 23.62 -10.08
N MET A 112 17.65 24.27 -11.19
CA MET A 112 17.45 23.76 -12.54
C MET A 112 18.71 23.28 -13.29
N THR A 113 18.52 22.23 -14.08
CA THR A 113 19.06 22.11 -15.46
C THR A 113 17.93 21.72 -16.42
N ASN A 114 18.06 22.02 -17.71
CA ASN A 114 17.09 21.75 -18.80
C ASN A 114 16.44 20.36 -18.67
N GLU A 115 15.25 20.25 -18.07
CA GLU A 115 14.77 18.93 -17.66
C GLU A 115 13.32 18.75 -18.00
N ALA A 116 13.01 17.54 -18.45
CA ALA A 116 11.68 17.07 -18.78
C ALA A 116 10.61 17.49 -17.74
N ASP A 117 9.35 17.49 -18.15
CA ASP A 117 8.18 17.86 -17.34
C ASP A 117 7.91 16.89 -16.17
N TYR A 118 8.89 16.06 -15.80
CA TYR A 118 8.88 15.11 -14.71
C TYR A 118 10.25 15.04 -14.02
N ALA A 119 10.25 14.69 -12.73
CA ALA A 119 11.45 14.29 -12.00
C ALA A 119 11.68 12.78 -12.16
N THR A 120 12.94 12.34 -12.10
CA THR A 120 13.28 10.91 -12.05
C THR A 120 13.80 10.57 -10.67
N VAL A 121 13.15 9.61 -10.00
CA VAL A 121 13.58 9.07 -8.71
C VAL A 121 14.17 7.68 -8.93
N LYS A 122 15.44 7.51 -8.60
CA LYS A 122 16.08 6.19 -8.59
C LYS A 122 15.76 5.47 -7.29
N VAL A 123 15.21 4.26 -7.39
CA VAL A 123 14.88 3.40 -6.26
C VAL A 123 15.67 2.10 -6.35
N PHE A 124 16.24 1.63 -5.24
CA PHE A 124 16.93 0.35 -5.17
C PHE A 124 15.97 -0.76 -4.77
N PHE A 125 16.19 -1.99 -5.23
CA PHE A 125 15.32 -3.10 -4.89
C PHE A 125 16.10 -4.37 -4.52
N ALA A 126 15.47 -5.14 -3.64
CA ALA A 126 15.70 -6.56 -3.49
C ALA A 126 14.36 -7.29 -3.69
N THR A 127 14.37 -8.40 -4.42
CA THR A 127 13.15 -9.17 -4.68
C THR A 127 13.45 -10.66 -4.79
N ASP A 128 12.63 -11.47 -4.12
CA ASP A 128 12.62 -12.93 -4.27
C ASP A 128 11.46 -13.40 -5.18
N ARG A 129 10.98 -12.50 -6.04
CA ARG A 129 10.13 -12.84 -7.19
C ARG A 129 10.95 -13.55 -8.26
N LYS A 130 10.31 -14.48 -8.96
CA LYS A 130 10.90 -15.14 -10.12
C LYS A 130 11.12 -14.13 -11.24
N LEU A 131 12.37 -14.00 -11.67
CA LEU A 131 12.74 -13.24 -12.85
C LEU A 131 12.31 -13.99 -14.12
N ASP A 132 11.59 -13.30 -14.99
CA ASP A 132 11.33 -13.68 -16.38
C ASP A 132 11.90 -12.60 -17.30
N ALA A 133 13.15 -12.80 -17.74
CA ALA A 133 13.87 -11.87 -18.59
C ALA A 133 13.26 -11.70 -20.00
N SER A 134 12.32 -12.58 -20.39
CA SER A 134 11.62 -12.48 -21.67
C SER A 134 10.51 -11.43 -21.66
N GLN A 135 10.05 -11.02 -20.46
CA GLN A 135 8.99 -10.04 -20.29
C GLN A 135 9.51 -8.59 -20.40
N PRO A 136 8.62 -7.64 -20.73
CA PRO A 136 8.93 -6.22 -20.65
C PRO A 136 9.26 -5.82 -19.20
N VAL A 137 9.97 -4.70 -19.05
CA VAL A 137 10.63 -4.26 -17.81
C VAL A 137 9.68 -4.20 -16.61
N ASP A 138 8.44 -3.78 -16.82
CA ASP A 138 7.34 -3.71 -15.84
C ASP A 138 6.83 -5.08 -15.36
N ARG A 139 7.11 -6.15 -16.12
CA ARG A 139 6.58 -7.50 -15.88
C ARG A 139 7.65 -8.57 -15.68
N ARG A 140 8.94 -8.18 -15.65
CA ARG A 140 10.05 -9.11 -15.43
C ARG A 140 9.97 -9.84 -14.09
N PHE A 141 9.33 -9.25 -13.09
CA PHE A 141 9.12 -9.86 -11.78
C PHE A 141 7.63 -10.03 -11.52
N GLY A 142 7.15 -11.28 -11.68
CA GLY A 142 5.74 -11.65 -11.46
C GLY A 142 5.43 -12.01 -10.01
N GLY A 143 4.30 -12.68 -9.80
CA GLY A 143 3.87 -13.18 -8.47
C GLY A 143 4.50 -14.52 -8.06
N LEU A 144 5.33 -15.15 -8.90
CA LEU A 144 5.91 -16.46 -8.56
C LEU A 144 7.17 -16.31 -7.69
N ARG A 145 7.41 -17.28 -6.81
CA ARG A 145 8.62 -17.37 -5.99
C ARG A 145 9.86 -17.65 -6.86
N GLY A 146 10.93 -16.90 -6.64
CA GLY A 146 12.23 -17.10 -7.26
C GLY A 146 13.09 -18.12 -6.51
N ALA A 147 14.16 -18.58 -7.16
CA ALA A 147 15.13 -19.48 -6.53
C ALA A 147 16.13 -18.73 -5.62
N ALA A 148 16.32 -17.44 -5.83
CA ALA A 148 17.22 -16.56 -5.09
C ALA A 148 16.69 -15.12 -5.11
N VAL A 149 17.23 -14.28 -4.22
CA VAL A 149 16.99 -12.83 -4.21
C VAL A 149 17.73 -12.19 -5.38
N SER A 150 17.01 -11.40 -6.17
CA SER A 150 17.55 -10.53 -7.20
C SER A 150 17.67 -9.10 -6.67
N TYR A 151 18.75 -8.42 -7.06
CA TYR A 151 19.04 -7.05 -6.65
C TYR A 151 19.06 -6.12 -7.85
N GLY A 152 18.86 -4.83 -7.63
CA GLY A 152 18.96 -3.85 -8.71
C GLY A 152 18.43 -2.47 -8.38
N SER A 153 18.15 -1.70 -9.42
CA SER A 153 17.50 -0.39 -9.30
C SER A 153 16.46 -0.15 -10.39
N CYS A 154 15.50 0.72 -10.09
CA CYS A 154 14.51 1.21 -11.03
C CYS A 154 14.55 2.74 -11.10
N ASP A 155 14.21 3.28 -12.27
CA ASP A 155 14.02 4.72 -12.46
C ASP A 155 12.52 5.00 -12.56
N ILE A 156 12.00 5.84 -11.66
CA ILE A 156 10.59 6.18 -11.56
C ILE A 156 10.37 7.62 -12.01
N SER A 157 9.49 7.86 -12.98
CA SER A 157 9.05 9.24 -13.28
C SER A 157 8.09 9.73 -12.19
N ILE A 158 8.20 11.00 -11.83
CA ILE A 158 7.22 11.70 -10.99
C ILE A 158 6.84 13.00 -11.71
N PRO A 159 5.57 13.18 -12.10
CA PRO A 159 5.10 14.42 -12.74
C PRO A 159 5.43 15.66 -11.90
N ARG A 160 5.75 16.79 -12.52
CA ARG A 160 6.03 18.03 -11.76
C ARG A 160 4.78 18.64 -11.11
N ASP A 161 3.59 18.30 -11.59
CA ASP A 161 2.30 18.69 -11.00
C ASP A 161 1.75 17.65 -10.02
N HIS A 162 2.58 16.68 -9.61
CA HIS A 162 2.26 15.62 -8.67
C HIS A 162 1.66 16.13 -7.36
N ARG A 163 0.68 15.38 -6.84
CA ARG A 163 0.06 15.66 -5.55
C ARG A 163 0.43 14.60 -4.53
N MET A 164 0.78 15.07 -3.33
CA MET A 164 1.17 14.20 -2.23
C MET A 164 0.15 13.08 -1.99
N GLY A 165 0.64 11.84 -1.92
CA GLY A 165 -0.13 10.61 -1.72
C GLY A 165 -0.71 9.99 -3.00
N GLN A 166 -0.78 10.73 -4.11
CA GLN A 166 -1.36 10.23 -5.35
C GLN A 166 -0.38 9.31 -6.09
N LEU A 167 -0.89 8.39 -6.91
CA LEU A 167 -0.09 7.66 -7.89
C LEU A 167 -0.74 7.89 -9.24
N GLU A 168 -0.35 8.96 -9.92
CA GLU A 168 -0.91 9.30 -11.22
C GLU A 168 -0.59 8.16 -12.21
N SER A 169 -1.63 7.66 -12.86
CA SER A 169 -1.57 6.57 -13.83
C SER A 169 -2.39 6.94 -15.05
N LYS A 170 -2.19 6.19 -16.14
CA LYS A 170 -2.99 6.33 -17.36
C LYS A 170 -4.47 6.30 -17.02
N SER A 171 -5.19 7.32 -17.46
CA SER A 171 -6.64 7.32 -17.45
C SER A 171 -7.16 7.16 -18.87
N LEU A 172 -7.72 6.00 -19.18
CA LEU A 172 -8.35 5.75 -20.48
C LEU A 172 -9.55 6.69 -20.73
N TRP A 173 -10.16 7.24 -19.67
CA TRP A 173 -11.18 8.29 -19.73
C TRP A 173 -10.68 9.64 -20.23
N ARG A 174 -9.42 9.99 -19.96
CA ARG A 174 -8.78 11.19 -20.53
C ARG A 174 -8.25 10.96 -21.95
N LEU A 175 -8.59 9.82 -22.56
CA LEU A 175 -8.06 9.37 -23.85
C LEU A 175 -6.51 9.25 -23.82
N GLU A 176 -5.94 8.98 -22.64
CA GLU A 176 -4.49 8.85 -22.44
C GLU A 176 -4.05 7.40 -22.68
N PHE A 177 -3.91 7.04 -23.95
CA PHE A 177 -3.52 5.69 -24.37
C PHE A 177 -2.01 5.41 -24.23
N ARG A 178 -1.20 6.43 -23.93
CA ARG A 178 0.27 6.34 -23.88
C ARG A 178 0.80 6.64 -22.48
N ASN A 179 1.88 5.95 -22.12
CA ASN A 179 2.61 6.24 -20.90
C ASN A 179 3.27 7.61 -21.12
N ASP A 180 2.85 8.59 -20.33
CA ASP A 180 3.38 9.94 -20.35
C ASP A 180 4.04 10.23 -19.00
N PRO A 181 5.37 10.24 -18.91
CA PRO A 181 6.06 10.49 -17.66
C PRO A 181 5.80 11.91 -17.12
N ALA A 182 5.40 12.86 -17.97
CA ALA A 182 5.00 14.20 -17.56
C ALA A 182 3.68 14.24 -16.77
N LYS A 183 2.89 13.16 -16.82
CA LYS A 183 1.56 13.09 -16.21
C LYS A 183 1.35 11.90 -15.30
N HIS A 184 2.17 10.86 -15.43
CA HIS A 184 2.04 9.63 -14.69
C HIS A 184 3.34 9.27 -13.95
N VAL A 185 3.16 8.67 -12.78
CA VAL A 185 4.21 7.97 -12.08
C VAL A 185 4.44 6.64 -12.79
N LEU A 186 5.61 6.43 -13.39
CA LEU A 186 5.88 5.25 -14.24
C LEU A 186 7.23 4.63 -13.89
N LEU A 187 7.32 3.31 -14.04
CA LEU A 187 8.59 2.61 -14.07
C LEU A 187 9.23 2.79 -15.46
N LEU A 188 10.26 3.62 -15.55
CA LEU A 188 10.97 3.94 -16.80
C LEU A 188 12.01 2.86 -17.15
N ALA A 189 12.73 2.38 -16.14
CA ALA A 189 13.79 1.40 -16.28
C ALA A 189 13.85 0.47 -15.07
N SER A 190 14.35 -0.75 -15.28
CA SER A 190 14.71 -1.70 -14.23
C SER A 190 15.96 -2.46 -14.66
N THR A 191 17.00 -2.37 -13.83
CA THR A 191 18.30 -2.98 -14.06
C THR A 191 18.60 -3.92 -12.92
N VAL A 192 18.79 -5.21 -13.26
CA VAL A 192 19.26 -6.24 -12.32
C VAL A 192 20.77 -6.14 -12.18
N GLN A 193 21.26 -6.28 -10.95
CA GLN A 193 22.67 -6.22 -10.59
C GLN A 193 23.04 -7.44 -9.76
N ASP A 194 24.31 -7.85 -9.86
CA ASP A 194 24.88 -8.78 -8.89
C ASP A 194 24.91 -8.13 -7.50
N GLN A 195 24.87 -8.96 -6.46
CA GLN A 195 24.74 -8.47 -5.07
C GLN A 195 25.88 -7.54 -4.65
N ASP A 196 27.12 -7.87 -5.02
CA ASP A 196 28.29 -7.07 -4.66
C ASP A 196 28.25 -5.70 -5.35
N ASP A 197 27.91 -5.67 -6.65
CA ASP A 197 27.75 -4.43 -7.42
C ASP A 197 26.58 -3.58 -6.90
N PHE A 198 25.50 -4.23 -6.48
CA PHE A 198 24.36 -3.57 -5.85
C PHE A 198 24.79 -2.83 -4.58
N PHE A 199 25.47 -3.51 -3.64
CA PHE A 199 25.89 -2.88 -2.39
C PHE A 199 26.99 -1.84 -2.58
N ALA A 200 27.90 -2.04 -3.54
CA ALA A 200 28.88 -1.01 -3.93
C ALA A 200 28.18 0.25 -4.47
N THR A 201 27.19 0.08 -5.35
CA THR A 201 26.41 1.19 -5.92
C THR A 201 25.57 1.90 -4.85
N LEU A 202 24.90 1.13 -3.98
CA LEU A 202 24.08 1.64 -2.88
C LEU A 202 24.92 2.48 -1.91
N SER A 203 26.09 1.98 -1.50
CA SER A 203 27.01 2.71 -0.62
C SER A 203 27.53 3.99 -1.26
N ALA A 204 27.86 3.98 -2.55
CA ALA A 204 28.26 5.18 -3.27
C ALA A 204 27.12 6.23 -3.35
N GLN A 205 25.89 5.79 -3.58
CA GLN A 205 24.72 6.68 -3.58
C GLN A 205 24.42 7.25 -2.19
N LEU A 206 24.55 6.45 -1.13
CA LEU A 206 24.39 6.90 0.25
C LEU A 206 25.44 7.94 0.64
N GLN A 207 26.68 7.81 0.15
CA GLN A 207 27.74 8.80 0.39
C GLN A 207 27.52 10.11 -0.40
N ALA A 208 26.91 10.03 -1.59
CA ALA A 208 26.60 11.20 -2.41
C ALA A 208 25.29 11.90 -2.00
N ALA A 209 24.41 11.20 -1.27
CA ALA A 209 23.12 11.71 -0.85
C ALA A 209 23.26 12.85 0.18
N SER A 210 22.38 13.86 0.08
CA SER A 210 22.36 15.00 1.01
C SER A 210 22.12 14.58 2.46
N GLN A 211 21.40 13.48 2.65
CA GLN A 211 21.22 12.78 3.89
C GLN A 211 21.77 11.37 3.66
N GLN A 212 22.75 10.94 4.46
CA GLN A 212 23.31 9.58 4.38
C GLN A 212 22.34 8.55 4.99
N SER A 213 21.10 8.57 4.53
CA SER A 213 19.95 7.87 5.11
C SER A 213 19.37 6.89 4.10
N ALA A 214 18.95 5.72 4.57
CA ALA A 214 18.26 4.71 3.78
C ALA A 214 16.79 4.65 4.20
N LEU A 215 15.88 4.55 3.24
CA LEU A 215 14.46 4.29 3.47
C LEU A 215 14.09 2.96 2.86
N LEU A 216 13.75 1.95 3.65
CA LEU A 216 13.31 0.65 3.15
C LEU A 216 11.79 0.52 3.26
N PHE A 217 11.12 0.45 2.10
CA PHE A 217 9.68 0.19 1.99
C PHE A 217 9.38 -1.29 1.74
N VAL A 218 8.38 -1.84 2.43
CA VAL A 218 7.84 -3.19 2.22
C VAL A 218 6.34 -3.11 1.96
N HIS A 219 5.95 -3.48 0.75
CA HIS A 219 4.56 -3.40 0.30
C HIS A 219 3.65 -4.44 0.95
N GLY A 220 2.33 -4.23 0.83
CA GLY A 220 1.29 -5.14 1.32
C GLY A 220 0.88 -6.22 0.32
N TYR A 221 -0.22 -6.91 0.61
CA TYR A 221 -0.85 -7.90 -0.28
C TYR A 221 -1.41 -7.25 -1.55
N ASN A 222 -1.65 -8.04 -2.60
CA ASN A 222 -2.20 -7.56 -3.87
C ASN A 222 -1.38 -6.42 -4.50
N VAL A 223 -0.05 -6.56 -4.52
CA VAL A 223 0.87 -5.54 -5.07
C VAL A 223 1.83 -6.19 -6.07
N SER A 224 1.91 -5.63 -7.27
CA SER A 224 2.89 -6.04 -8.29
C SER A 224 4.29 -5.47 -7.99
N PHE A 225 5.32 -5.98 -8.67
CA PHE A 225 6.67 -5.39 -8.58
C PHE A 225 6.68 -3.93 -9.04
N GLU A 226 5.99 -3.61 -10.15
CA GLU A 226 5.89 -2.25 -10.68
C GLU A 226 5.22 -1.31 -9.67
N ASP A 227 4.11 -1.73 -9.06
CA ASP A 227 3.39 -0.91 -8.09
C ASP A 227 4.25 -0.64 -6.84
N ALA A 228 5.00 -1.64 -6.37
CA ALA A 228 5.94 -1.46 -5.27
C ALA A 228 7.04 -0.45 -5.62
N ALA A 229 7.60 -0.52 -6.82
CA ALA A 229 8.64 0.40 -7.29
C ALA A 229 8.09 1.84 -7.42
N ARG A 230 6.95 1.99 -8.10
CA ARG A 230 6.25 3.28 -8.27
C ARG A 230 5.91 3.90 -6.93
N ARG A 231 5.37 3.11 -6.00
CA ARG A 231 5.01 3.58 -4.66
C ARG A 231 6.23 4.04 -3.86
N THR A 232 7.34 3.33 -3.96
CA THR A 232 8.59 3.72 -3.30
C THR A 232 9.14 5.04 -3.84
N GLY A 233 9.12 5.22 -5.17
CA GLY A 233 9.51 6.47 -5.81
C GLY A 233 8.64 7.64 -5.36
N GLN A 234 7.32 7.43 -5.32
CA GLN A 234 6.35 8.41 -4.86
C GLN A 234 6.53 8.78 -3.38
N ILE A 235 6.66 7.79 -2.48
CA ILE A 235 6.94 8.03 -1.04
C ILE A 235 8.21 8.88 -0.89
N SER A 236 9.29 8.50 -1.59
CA SER A 236 10.56 9.24 -1.52
C SER A 236 10.41 10.69 -1.99
N TYR A 237 9.69 10.90 -3.09
CA TYR A 237 9.46 12.23 -3.66
C TYR A 237 8.63 13.11 -2.71
N ASP A 238 7.53 12.58 -2.21
CA ASP A 238 6.59 13.31 -1.35
C ASP A 238 7.15 13.66 0.02
N LEU A 239 8.02 12.81 0.54
CA LEU A 239 8.74 13.12 1.76
C LEU A 239 9.87 14.14 1.53
N GLY A 240 10.20 14.44 0.27
CA GLY A 240 11.43 15.15 -0.09
C GLY A 240 12.66 14.46 0.49
N PHE A 241 12.66 13.11 0.48
CA PHE A 241 13.66 12.30 1.17
C PHE A 241 15.03 12.51 0.54
N GLY A 242 15.97 13.06 1.30
CA GLY A 242 17.30 13.43 0.83
C GLY A 242 18.30 12.27 0.82
N GLY A 243 17.84 11.05 1.11
CA GLY A 243 18.61 9.81 1.16
C GLY A 243 18.31 8.87 0.00
N VAL A 244 18.66 7.58 0.16
CA VAL A 244 18.47 6.55 -0.86
C VAL A 244 17.23 5.70 -0.55
N PRO A 245 16.19 5.73 -1.40
CA PRO A 245 15.02 4.88 -1.22
C PRO A 245 15.27 3.45 -1.74
N LEU A 246 14.85 2.47 -0.95
CA LEU A 246 14.90 1.05 -1.24
C LEU A 246 13.51 0.42 -1.06
N PHE A 247 13.25 -0.67 -1.76
CA PHE A 247 12.10 -1.53 -1.45
C PHE A 247 12.44 -3.00 -1.48
N TYR A 248 11.78 -3.77 -0.62
CA TYR A 248 11.73 -5.22 -0.73
C TYR A 248 10.43 -5.63 -1.39
N SER A 249 10.52 -6.31 -2.53
CA SER A 249 9.36 -6.81 -3.26
C SER A 249 9.23 -8.33 -3.11
N TRP A 250 8.34 -8.76 -2.22
CA TRP A 250 8.00 -10.17 -2.02
C TRP A 250 6.96 -10.64 -3.04
N PRO A 251 6.77 -11.94 -3.32
CA PRO A 251 5.98 -12.42 -4.46
C PRO A 251 4.48 -12.39 -4.18
N SER A 252 3.93 -11.21 -3.91
CA SER A 252 2.49 -11.01 -3.92
C SER A 252 1.94 -11.27 -5.32
N GLN A 253 0.80 -11.96 -5.40
CA GLN A 253 0.16 -12.33 -6.66
C GLN A 253 -0.38 -11.12 -7.43
N GLY A 254 -0.59 -9.97 -6.78
CA GLY A 254 -1.35 -8.88 -7.40
C GLY A 254 -2.80 -9.27 -7.69
N ASP A 255 -3.33 -10.22 -6.93
CA ASP A 255 -4.69 -10.70 -7.02
C ASP A 255 -5.34 -10.74 -5.63
N VAL A 256 -6.52 -10.13 -5.54
CA VAL A 256 -7.37 -10.07 -4.35
C VAL A 256 -7.78 -11.48 -3.88
N ALA A 257 -8.08 -12.38 -4.81
CA ALA A 257 -8.52 -13.74 -4.47
C ALA A 257 -7.40 -14.59 -3.89
N ALA A 258 -6.15 -14.16 -4.04
CA ALA A 258 -4.96 -14.91 -3.66
C ALA A 258 -4.42 -14.56 -2.27
N TYR A 259 -5.24 -13.98 -1.39
CA TYR A 259 -4.83 -13.57 -0.04
C TYR A 259 -4.08 -14.68 0.75
N ILE A 260 -4.57 -15.92 0.73
CA ILE A 260 -3.94 -17.06 1.43
C ILE A 260 -2.59 -17.43 0.78
N VAL A 261 -2.48 -17.30 -0.54
CA VAL A 261 -1.22 -17.52 -1.26
C VAL A 261 -0.22 -16.45 -0.88
N ASP A 262 -0.67 -15.19 -0.81
CA ASP A 262 0.13 -14.05 -0.39
C ASP A 262 0.61 -14.19 1.07
N GLU A 263 -0.23 -14.69 1.98
CA GLU A 263 0.16 -15.02 3.35
C GLU A 263 1.30 -16.05 3.37
N GLY A 264 1.15 -17.16 2.64
CA GLY A 264 2.22 -18.16 2.55
C GLY A 264 3.48 -17.63 1.86
N ASN A 265 3.34 -16.66 0.95
CA ASN A 265 4.47 -16.04 0.25
C ASN A 265 5.25 -15.08 1.14
N ILE A 266 4.59 -14.23 1.93
CA ILE A 266 5.29 -13.33 2.85
C ILE A 266 6.01 -14.11 3.95
N GLU A 267 5.44 -15.23 4.42
CA GLU A 267 6.11 -16.12 5.37
C GLU A 267 7.34 -16.80 4.74
N TRP A 268 7.21 -17.28 3.51
CA TRP A 268 8.33 -17.84 2.76
C TRP A 268 9.45 -16.81 2.50
N SER A 269 9.09 -15.55 2.25
CA SER A 269 10.03 -14.46 2.02
C SER A 269 10.77 -13.99 3.27
N GLN A 270 10.32 -14.36 4.47
CA GLN A 270 10.90 -13.85 5.72
C GLN A 270 12.42 -14.05 5.82
N PRO A 271 13.00 -15.25 5.58
CA PRO A 271 14.45 -15.44 5.73
C PRO A 271 15.26 -14.58 4.75
N HIS A 272 14.77 -14.42 3.51
CA HIS A 272 15.38 -13.56 2.51
C HIS A 272 15.32 -12.08 2.91
N MET A 273 14.18 -11.63 3.44
CA MET A 273 14.00 -10.26 3.94
C MET A 273 14.91 -9.98 5.14
N THR A 274 15.04 -10.92 6.07
CA THR A 274 15.99 -10.82 7.20
C THR A 274 17.42 -10.70 6.71
N ALA A 275 17.84 -11.53 5.76
CA ALA A 275 19.18 -11.48 5.18
C ALA A 275 19.44 -10.14 4.48
N PHE A 276 18.48 -9.65 3.68
CA PHE A 276 18.60 -8.36 3.02
C PHE A 276 18.68 -7.19 4.01
N LEU A 277 17.83 -7.16 5.05
CA LEU A 277 17.89 -6.13 6.08
C LEU A 277 19.24 -6.15 6.81
N SER A 278 19.72 -7.34 7.17
CA SER A 278 21.05 -7.54 7.77
C SER A 278 22.16 -7.01 6.86
N ASP A 279 22.09 -7.29 5.56
CA ASP A 279 23.07 -6.82 4.58
C ASP A 279 23.04 -5.30 4.42
N VAL A 280 21.87 -4.67 4.31
CA VAL A 280 21.75 -3.20 4.30
C VAL A 280 22.40 -2.59 5.54
N LEU A 281 22.16 -3.18 6.72
CA LEU A 281 22.70 -2.69 7.99
C LEU A 281 24.18 -3.03 8.23
N SER A 282 24.79 -3.94 7.46
CA SER A 282 26.19 -4.35 7.68
C SER A 282 27.13 -3.95 6.55
N LYS A 283 26.63 -3.87 5.32
CA LYS A 283 27.39 -3.57 4.10
C LYS A 283 27.30 -2.10 3.68
N THR A 284 26.53 -1.27 4.39
CA THR A 284 26.42 0.16 4.13
C THR A 284 26.75 1.02 5.34
N ASP A 285 27.24 2.22 5.07
CA ASP A 285 27.53 3.26 6.06
C ASP A 285 26.35 4.23 6.25
N ALA A 286 25.10 3.78 6.00
CA ALA A 286 23.92 4.59 6.27
C ALA A 286 23.92 5.03 7.74
N GLN A 287 23.82 6.34 7.97
CA GLN A 287 23.73 6.95 9.30
C GLN A 287 22.33 6.79 9.89
N ASN A 288 21.30 6.88 9.04
CA ASN A 288 19.92 6.62 9.44
C ASN A 288 19.29 5.54 8.55
N VAL A 289 18.50 4.65 9.16
CA VAL A 289 17.75 3.62 8.45
C VAL A 289 16.30 3.64 8.90
N TYR A 290 15.44 4.11 8.00
CA TYR A 290 13.99 4.22 8.20
C TYR A 290 13.31 3.03 7.55
N LEU A 291 12.43 2.36 8.29
CA LEU A 291 11.64 1.23 7.78
C LEU A 291 10.18 1.64 7.66
N ILE A 292 9.55 1.38 6.52
CA ILE A 292 8.11 1.54 6.31
C ILE A 292 7.55 0.21 5.82
N ALA A 293 6.60 -0.37 6.54
CA ALA A 293 5.89 -1.56 6.11
C ALA A 293 4.37 -1.33 6.08
N HIS A 294 3.72 -1.84 5.03
CA HIS A 294 2.29 -1.68 4.80
C HIS A 294 1.53 -3.00 4.90
N SER A 295 0.40 -3.00 5.60
CA SER A 295 -0.56 -4.12 5.63
C SER A 295 0.14 -5.47 5.89
N MET A 296 -0.05 -6.46 5.02
CA MET A 296 0.57 -7.79 5.12
C MET A 296 2.11 -7.77 5.07
N GLY A 297 2.73 -6.74 4.49
CA GLY A 297 4.19 -6.57 4.50
C GLY A 297 4.77 -6.45 5.90
N ASN A 298 3.98 -5.96 6.86
CA ASN A 298 4.38 -5.92 8.27
C ASN A 298 4.68 -7.33 8.81
N ARG A 299 3.98 -8.37 8.35
CA ARG A 299 4.22 -9.76 8.79
C ARG A 299 5.64 -10.23 8.55
N GLY A 300 6.21 -9.86 7.40
CA GLY A 300 7.59 -10.18 7.04
C GLY A 300 8.57 -9.25 7.74
N MET A 301 8.34 -7.93 7.64
CA MET A 301 9.26 -6.93 8.16
C MET A 301 9.45 -7.06 9.67
N THR A 302 8.37 -7.16 10.46
CA THR A 302 8.51 -7.18 11.91
C THR A 302 9.16 -8.47 12.42
N ARG A 303 8.95 -9.60 11.73
CA ARG A 303 9.65 -10.86 12.02
C ARG A 303 11.11 -10.81 11.61
N ALA A 304 11.44 -10.14 10.51
CA ALA A 304 12.82 -9.89 10.12
C ALA A 304 13.57 -9.05 11.16
N ILE A 305 12.94 -7.98 11.67
CA ILE A 305 13.50 -7.17 12.76
C ILE A 305 13.62 -8.00 14.04
N ALA A 306 12.61 -8.77 14.42
CA ALA A 306 12.67 -9.61 15.61
C ALA A 306 13.81 -10.63 15.55
N ALA A 307 13.99 -11.29 14.40
CA ALA A 307 15.12 -12.18 14.16
C ALA A 307 16.47 -11.46 14.23
N LEU A 308 16.55 -10.23 13.67
CA LEU A 308 17.77 -9.42 13.74
C LEU A 308 18.10 -9.01 15.18
N VAL A 309 17.10 -8.61 15.98
CA VAL A 309 17.28 -8.26 17.40
C VAL A 309 17.83 -9.44 18.20
N GLU A 310 17.37 -10.67 17.89
CA GLU A 310 17.83 -11.88 18.55
C GLU A 310 19.24 -12.30 18.09
N GLN A 311 19.50 -12.29 16.79
CA GLN A 311 20.71 -12.87 16.19
C GLN A 311 21.87 -11.88 16.11
N GLN A 312 21.58 -10.60 15.87
CA GLN A 312 22.55 -9.54 15.58
C GLN A 312 22.15 -8.21 16.25
N PRO A 313 22.05 -8.16 17.59
CA PRO A 313 21.51 -7.01 18.33
C PRO A 313 22.24 -5.69 18.07
N ALA A 314 23.56 -5.74 17.81
CA ALA A 314 24.34 -4.55 17.47
C ALA A 314 23.91 -3.92 16.12
N LEU A 315 23.50 -4.74 15.14
CA LEU A 315 22.95 -4.23 13.88
C LEU A 315 21.55 -3.67 14.07
N ALA A 316 20.71 -4.33 14.87
CA ALA A 316 19.35 -3.86 15.13
C ALA A 316 19.32 -2.44 15.73
N GLN A 317 20.31 -2.09 16.56
CA GLN A 317 20.46 -0.75 17.13
C GLN A 317 20.69 0.35 16.08
N ARG A 318 21.10 0.01 14.86
CA ARG A 318 21.28 0.98 13.76
C ARG A 318 19.96 1.44 13.12
N LEU A 319 18.83 0.81 13.47
CA LEU A 319 17.51 1.24 12.97
C LEU A 319 17.12 2.58 13.60
N THR A 320 16.73 3.54 12.76
CA THR A 320 16.38 4.89 13.23
C THR A 320 14.92 4.99 13.63
N GLU A 321 14.03 4.39 12.83
CA GLU A 321 12.58 4.44 13.07
C GLU A 321 11.89 3.31 12.30
N ILE A 322 10.87 2.73 12.93
CA ILE A 322 10.06 1.64 12.38
C ILE A 322 8.62 2.11 12.26
N ILE A 323 8.17 2.31 11.01
CA ILE A 323 6.81 2.77 10.69
C ILE A 323 5.97 1.59 10.21
N LEU A 324 4.93 1.28 10.97
CA LEU A 324 3.98 0.20 10.68
C LEU A 324 2.65 0.82 10.25
N ALA A 325 2.31 0.77 8.97
CA ALA A 325 1.01 1.24 8.51
C ALA A 325 0.02 0.09 8.36
N ALA A 326 -1.10 0.21 9.06
CA ALA A 326 -2.19 -0.75 9.10
C ALA A 326 -1.70 -2.21 9.21
N PRO A 327 -0.88 -2.57 10.22
CA PRO A 327 -0.25 -3.88 10.28
C PRO A 327 -1.27 -5.02 10.31
N ASP A 328 -1.23 -5.85 9.27
CA ASP A 328 -1.98 -7.10 9.20
C ASP A 328 -1.25 -8.19 9.99
N ILE A 329 -1.19 -8.04 11.31
CA ILE A 329 -0.66 -9.02 12.26
C ILE A 329 -1.75 -9.27 13.29
N ASP A 330 -1.91 -10.51 13.77
CA ASP A 330 -2.84 -10.79 14.85
C ASP A 330 -2.48 -9.94 16.08
N ALA A 331 -3.45 -9.27 16.69
CA ALA A 331 -3.19 -8.30 17.75
C ALA A 331 -2.49 -8.94 18.96
N GLU A 332 -2.82 -10.18 19.31
CA GLU A 332 -2.21 -10.88 20.44
C GLU A 332 -0.82 -11.42 20.08
N VAL A 333 -0.61 -11.90 18.84
CA VAL A 333 0.73 -12.21 18.33
C VAL A 333 1.60 -10.96 18.32
N PHE A 334 1.06 -9.81 17.90
CA PHE A 334 1.81 -8.56 17.88
C PHE A 334 2.24 -8.15 19.29
N LYS A 335 1.33 -8.18 20.27
CA LYS A 335 1.63 -7.85 21.67
C LYS A 335 2.62 -8.82 22.30
N ARG A 336 2.47 -10.13 22.05
CA ARG A 336 3.26 -11.18 22.70
C ARG A 336 4.65 -11.31 22.10
N ASP A 337 4.76 -11.33 20.78
CA ASP A 337 5.99 -11.76 20.09
C ASP A 337 6.72 -10.60 19.41
N ILE A 338 5.97 -9.65 18.83
CA ILE A 338 6.54 -8.63 17.96
C ILE A 338 6.94 -7.37 18.72
N ALA A 339 6.00 -6.77 19.45
CA ALA A 339 6.23 -5.50 20.14
C ALA A 339 7.40 -5.56 21.13
N PRO A 340 7.59 -6.62 21.95
CA PRO A 340 8.74 -6.72 22.84
C PRO A 340 10.09 -6.80 22.10
N ALA A 341 10.10 -7.29 20.86
CA ALA A 341 11.30 -7.31 20.04
C ALA A 341 11.58 -5.92 19.44
N LEU A 342 10.55 -5.25 18.89
CA LEU A 342 10.69 -3.93 18.28
C LEU A 342 11.12 -2.85 19.29
N THR A 343 10.63 -2.92 20.53
CA THR A 343 10.93 -1.90 21.57
C THR A 343 12.20 -2.22 22.38
N ARG A 344 12.82 -3.39 22.18
CA ARG A 344 13.94 -3.89 23.01
C ARG A 344 15.12 -2.93 23.09
N HIS A 345 15.49 -2.32 21.96
CA HIS A 345 16.64 -1.42 21.85
C HIS A 345 16.22 0.06 21.89
N GLN A 346 14.97 0.35 22.28
CA GLN A 346 14.40 1.69 22.30
C GLN A 346 14.45 2.38 20.91
N ASN A 347 14.52 1.58 19.83
CA ASN A 347 14.29 2.11 18.51
C ASN A 347 12.87 2.68 18.48
N PRO A 348 12.69 3.91 18.00
CA PRO A 348 11.37 4.46 17.84
C PRO A 348 10.50 3.62 16.91
N VAL A 349 9.25 3.41 17.32
CA VAL A 349 8.23 2.68 16.56
C VAL A 349 6.96 3.53 16.48
N THR A 350 6.42 3.67 15.28
CA THR A 350 5.16 4.38 15.03
C THR A 350 4.19 3.45 14.30
N LEU A 351 3.01 3.23 14.87
CA LEU A 351 1.96 2.36 14.33
C LEU A 351 0.75 3.20 13.91
N TYR A 352 0.41 3.20 12.64
CA TYR A 352 -0.81 3.82 12.12
C TYR A 352 -1.92 2.77 12.05
N ALA A 353 -2.94 2.90 12.88
CA ALA A 353 -4.14 2.07 12.89
C ALA A 353 -5.28 2.75 12.13
N SER A 354 -6.13 1.98 11.46
CA SER A 354 -7.30 2.52 10.75
C SER A 354 -8.46 1.53 10.75
N SER A 355 -9.67 2.03 11.02
CA SER A 355 -10.91 1.22 10.95
C SER A 355 -11.46 1.08 9.54
N GLU A 356 -10.94 1.85 8.58
CA GLU A 356 -11.35 1.83 7.17
C GLU A 356 -10.41 0.99 6.28
N ASP A 357 -9.42 0.33 6.90
CA ASP A 357 -8.53 -0.57 6.20
C ASP A 357 -9.23 -1.89 5.86
N MET A 358 -9.54 -2.05 4.59
CA MET A 358 -10.23 -3.23 4.08
C MET A 358 -9.40 -4.50 4.15
N ALA A 359 -8.08 -4.38 4.06
CA ALA A 359 -7.18 -5.53 4.15
C ALA A 359 -7.30 -6.15 5.55
N LEU A 360 -7.39 -5.29 6.56
CA LEU A 360 -7.61 -5.70 7.94
C LEU A 360 -9.03 -6.22 8.17
N ALA A 361 -10.04 -5.58 7.59
CA ALA A 361 -11.42 -6.09 7.62
C ALA A 361 -11.52 -7.50 6.99
N ALA A 362 -10.78 -7.73 5.90
CA ALA A 362 -10.69 -9.02 5.24
C ALA A 362 -9.98 -10.06 6.10
N ALA A 363 -8.81 -9.73 6.64
CA ALA A 363 -8.07 -10.58 7.55
C ALA A 363 -8.94 -10.97 8.75
N LYS A 364 -9.61 -10.00 9.38
CA LYS A 364 -10.50 -10.24 10.52
C LYS A 364 -11.68 -11.14 10.17
N LYS A 365 -12.24 -11.04 8.96
CA LYS A 365 -13.30 -11.95 8.54
C LYS A 365 -12.79 -13.37 8.28
N VAL A 366 -11.55 -13.51 7.79
CA VAL A 366 -10.91 -14.81 7.55
C VAL A 366 -10.53 -15.50 8.87
N TYR A 367 -9.88 -14.79 9.79
CA TYR A 367 -9.32 -15.40 11.02
C TYR A 367 -10.18 -15.18 12.27
N GLY A 368 -11.13 -14.25 12.26
CA GLY A 368 -12.05 -13.98 13.38
C GLY A 368 -11.47 -13.14 14.52
N TYR A 369 -10.19 -12.75 14.46
CA TYR A 369 -9.50 -12.03 15.54
C TYR A 369 -9.09 -10.59 15.13
N PRO A 370 -9.02 -9.65 16.09
CA PRO A 370 -8.52 -8.30 15.83
C PRO A 370 -7.09 -8.28 15.28
N ARG A 371 -6.80 -7.30 14.43
CA ARG A 371 -5.47 -7.06 13.88
C ARG A 371 -4.78 -5.93 14.60
N ALA A 372 -3.45 -5.93 14.59
CA ALA A 372 -2.63 -4.89 15.21
C ALA A 372 -2.88 -3.49 14.60
N GLY A 373 -3.30 -3.43 13.33
CA GLY A 373 -3.67 -2.19 12.66
C GLY A 373 -5.15 -1.79 12.81
N ASP A 374 -5.98 -2.59 13.49
CA ASP A 374 -7.37 -2.22 13.74
C ASP A 374 -7.42 -1.00 14.68
N SER A 375 -8.29 -0.02 14.40
CA SER A 375 -8.60 1.07 15.34
C SER A 375 -9.87 0.79 16.16
N GLY A 376 -10.27 1.74 17.01
CA GLY A 376 -11.46 1.60 17.86
C GLY A 376 -11.26 0.63 19.02
N SER A 377 -12.25 -0.23 19.32
CA SER A 377 -12.24 -1.10 20.50
C SER A 377 -11.16 -2.20 20.48
N GLY A 378 -10.63 -2.53 19.30
CA GLY A 378 -9.55 -3.51 19.12
C GLY A 378 -8.15 -2.91 19.06
N MET A 379 -8.02 -1.59 19.24
CA MET A 379 -6.76 -0.87 19.01
C MET A 379 -5.65 -1.33 19.95
N VAL A 380 -4.49 -1.61 19.35
CA VAL A 380 -3.29 -2.01 20.09
C VAL A 380 -2.56 -0.77 20.60
N ILE A 381 -2.47 -0.65 21.93
CA ILE A 381 -1.71 0.38 22.64
C ILE A 381 -0.65 -0.34 23.46
N ILE A 382 0.62 -0.03 23.21
CA ILE A 382 1.77 -0.67 23.86
C ILE A 382 2.80 0.40 24.21
N ASP A 383 3.32 0.36 25.44
CA ASP A 383 4.40 1.24 25.87
C ASP A 383 5.64 1.09 24.97
N GLY A 384 6.18 2.22 24.52
CA GLY A 384 7.30 2.26 23.57
C GLY A 384 6.89 2.24 22.09
N ILE A 385 5.59 2.19 21.78
CA ILE A 385 5.06 2.34 20.41
C ILE A 385 4.13 3.54 20.35
N GLU A 386 4.37 4.46 19.41
CA GLU A 386 3.47 5.56 19.12
C GLU A 386 2.31 5.06 18.26
N THR A 387 1.19 4.69 18.90
CA THR A 387 -0.04 4.33 18.19
C THR A 387 -0.79 5.58 17.74
N VAL A 388 -0.99 5.72 16.43
CA VAL A 388 -1.75 6.80 15.77
C VAL A 388 -3.02 6.21 15.16
N ASP A 389 -4.18 6.64 15.65
CA ASP A 389 -5.47 6.41 15.00
C ASP A 389 -5.60 7.35 13.80
N ALA A 390 -5.49 6.74 12.63
CA ALA A 390 -5.58 7.36 11.33
C ALA A 390 -6.88 6.98 10.62
N THR A 391 -7.94 6.63 11.38
CA THR A 391 -9.30 6.51 10.86
C THR A 391 -9.74 7.82 10.21
N GLY A 392 -10.30 7.76 8.99
CA GLY A 392 -10.68 8.94 8.20
C GLY A 392 -9.52 9.58 7.43
N VAL A 393 -8.29 9.15 7.70
CA VAL A 393 -7.08 9.54 6.97
C VAL A 393 -6.61 8.37 6.11
N ASP A 394 -6.07 8.64 4.94
CA ASP A 394 -5.54 7.59 4.07
C ASP A 394 -4.27 6.97 4.69
N THR A 395 -4.44 5.81 5.33
CA THR A 395 -3.34 4.96 5.85
C THR A 395 -2.84 3.97 4.83
N SER A 396 -3.61 3.74 3.78
CA SER A 396 -3.19 2.82 2.77
C SER A 396 -2.20 3.55 1.90
N PHE A 397 -0.95 3.13 1.91
CA PHE A 397 0.01 3.58 0.91
C PHE A 397 -0.37 3.07 -0.50
N MET A 398 -1.65 2.81 -0.79
CA MET A 398 -2.17 2.16 -1.99
C MET A 398 -3.55 2.69 -2.41
N LYS A 399 -4.44 3.12 -1.51
CA LYS A 399 -5.64 3.87 -1.94
C LYS A 399 -5.21 5.27 -2.34
N HIS A 400 -5.99 5.82 -3.26
CA HIS A 400 -5.84 7.20 -3.69
C HIS A 400 -6.53 8.08 -2.65
N ALA A 401 -5.80 9.05 -2.11
CA ALA A 401 -6.34 10.14 -1.32
C ALA A 401 -7.36 10.94 -2.16
N TYR A 402 -8.62 10.52 -2.07
CA TYR A 402 -9.76 11.27 -2.56
C TYR A 402 -10.82 11.19 -1.48
N PHE A 403 -10.79 12.14 -0.56
CA PHE A 403 -11.90 12.98 -0.11
C PHE A 403 -11.40 13.85 1.05
N ALA A 404 -11.38 15.16 0.82
CA ALA A 404 -11.71 16.20 1.80
C ALA A 404 -10.97 16.32 3.16
N GLU A 405 -9.81 15.72 3.41
CA GLU A 405 -9.06 15.99 4.66
C GLU A 405 -7.70 16.68 4.43
N LYS A 406 -7.38 17.66 5.30
CA LYS A 406 -6.19 18.51 5.22
C LYS A 406 -4.87 17.80 5.53
N TYR A 407 -4.90 16.52 5.95
CA TYR A 407 -3.74 15.78 6.47
C TYR A 407 -3.77 14.31 5.99
N SER A 408 -2.63 13.79 5.51
CA SER A 408 -2.44 12.36 5.22
C SER A 408 -1.46 11.71 6.20
N ALA A 409 -1.47 10.38 6.33
CA ALA A 409 -0.44 9.66 7.09
C ALA A 409 0.97 9.98 6.56
N LEU A 410 1.11 10.16 5.25
CA LEU A 410 2.39 10.54 4.62
C LEU A 410 2.84 11.94 5.05
N SER A 411 1.92 12.89 5.23
CA SER A 411 2.24 14.23 5.77
C SER A 411 2.73 14.17 7.22
N ASP A 412 2.24 13.22 8.02
CA ASP A 412 2.70 13.00 9.39
C ASP A 412 4.09 12.31 9.41
N ILE A 413 4.29 11.31 8.54
CA ILE A 413 5.58 10.65 8.31
C ILE A 413 6.65 11.64 7.84
N PHE A 414 6.28 12.67 7.06
CA PHE A 414 7.21 13.73 6.68
C PHE A 414 7.86 14.39 7.89
N TYR A 415 7.07 14.79 8.91
CA TYR A 415 7.62 15.40 10.13
C TYR A 415 8.44 14.41 10.96
N LEU A 416 8.03 13.15 10.97
CA LEU A 416 8.75 12.08 11.66
C LEU A 416 10.14 11.85 11.04
N ILE A 417 10.24 11.75 9.70
CA ILE A 417 11.50 11.45 9.01
C ILE A 417 12.38 12.70 8.87
N LYS A 418 11.80 13.84 8.47
CA LYS A 418 12.56 15.05 8.17
C LYS A 418 13.03 15.79 9.42
N ASP A 419 12.15 15.90 10.42
CA ASP A 419 12.40 16.72 11.61
C ASP A 419 12.69 15.86 12.85
N ASN A 420 12.64 14.52 12.75
CA ASN A 420 12.76 13.59 13.87
C ASN A 420 11.76 13.89 15.00
N LYS A 421 10.56 14.37 14.65
CA LYS A 421 9.53 14.75 15.62
C LYS A 421 8.80 13.53 16.15
N ARG A 422 8.73 13.40 17.47
CA ARG A 422 7.87 12.43 18.15
C ARG A 422 6.39 12.83 18.06
N ALA A 423 5.47 11.92 18.35
CA ALA A 423 4.04 12.17 18.17
C ALA A 423 3.51 13.44 18.88
N ASP A 424 4.05 13.77 20.05
CA ASP A 424 3.69 14.97 20.83
C ASP A 424 4.15 16.30 20.20
N GLN A 425 5.08 16.23 19.24
CA GLN A 425 5.64 17.36 18.51
C GLN A 425 5.06 17.51 17.10
N ARG A 426 4.20 16.57 16.67
CA ARG A 426 3.57 16.54 15.35
C ARG A 426 2.16 17.14 15.40
N LEU A 427 1.46 17.15 14.27
CA LEU A 427 0.09 17.68 14.17
C LEU A 427 -0.96 16.68 14.70
N LEU A 428 -0.63 16.05 15.82
CA LEU A 428 -1.41 15.00 16.47
C LEU A 428 -1.95 15.48 17.82
N GLN A 429 -3.07 14.91 18.23
CA GLN A 429 -3.71 15.10 19.51
C GLN A 429 -3.65 13.80 20.30
N ARG A 430 -3.17 13.88 21.56
CA ARG A 430 -3.19 12.78 22.50
C ARG A 430 -4.60 12.50 22.99
N ILE A 431 -4.97 11.22 23.04
CA ILE A 431 -6.21 10.71 23.62
C ILE A 431 -5.85 9.68 24.69
N ASP A 432 -6.25 9.94 25.93
CA ASP A 432 -6.03 9.03 27.06
C ASP A 432 -7.22 8.07 27.22
N VAL A 433 -6.91 6.79 27.44
CA VAL A 433 -7.87 5.70 27.66
C VAL A 433 -7.40 4.79 28.80
N ALA A 434 -8.25 3.89 29.28
CA ALA A 434 -7.88 2.99 30.39
C ALA A 434 -6.64 2.12 30.10
N ALA A 435 -6.42 1.76 28.82
CA ALA A 435 -5.29 0.95 28.37
C ALA A 435 -4.00 1.74 28.11
N GLY A 436 -3.99 3.07 28.28
CA GLY A 436 -2.84 3.93 28.00
C GLY A 436 -3.24 5.20 27.24
N HIS A 437 -2.49 5.56 26.21
CA HIS A 437 -2.83 6.68 25.34
C HIS A 437 -2.50 6.36 23.89
N TYR A 438 -3.19 7.02 22.99
CA TYR A 438 -2.91 6.99 21.55
C TYR A 438 -3.00 8.41 20.98
N TRP A 439 -2.65 8.56 19.71
CA TRP A 439 -2.64 9.82 19.00
C TRP A 439 -3.68 9.82 17.88
N THR A 440 -4.25 10.97 17.55
CA THR A 440 -5.12 11.12 16.38
C THR A 440 -4.84 12.44 15.68
N PHE A 441 -5.22 12.58 14.42
CA PHE A 441 -5.03 13.83 13.67
C PHE A 441 -5.91 14.95 14.26
N LYS A 442 -5.34 16.16 14.34
CA LYS A 442 -6.12 17.34 14.73
C LYS A 442 -7.15 17.67 13.64
N LYS A 443 -8.42 17.82 14.04
CA LYS A 443 -9.53 18.22 13.14
C LYS A 443 -9.45 19.69 12.74
#